data_AF-A0A1V1P7U2-F1
#
_entry.id   AF-A0A1V1P7U2-F1
#
_cell.length_a   1.000
_cell.length_b   1.000
_cell.length_c   1.000
_cell.angle_alpha   90.00
_cell.angle_beta   90.00
_cell.angle_gamma   90.00
#
_symmetry.space_group_name_H-M   'P 1'
#
loop_
_entity.id
_entity.type
_entity.pdbx_description
1 polymer ?
#
loop_
_entity_poly.entity_id
_entity_poly.type
_entity_poly.pdbx_seq_one_letter_code
_entity_poly.pdbx_strand_id
1 'polypeptide(L)'
;MPDYTFELINTANYSDDQFKGNVILRVSLMALKHFFMNDFETKVPDLLCLLADLIDQIDSEIGFLEVLLRYLSANKKYSKKWLQRNLEYAFKDKGGNVMTSIADIWIEEGIEKGERLAAKKLIAKQMAKKFNINLKRIMPCLNPLRTNDIMELGEYLLAMNTFDDANRWINARKKQIKMMA
;
A
#
# COMPACT_ATOMS: atom_id res chain seq x y z
N MET A 1 -23.18 19.07 -19.96
CA MET A 1 -21.97 18.58 -19.28
C MET A 1 -20.81 19.45 -19.74
N PRO A 2 -19.84 19.81 -18.89
CA PRO A 2 -18.67 20.54 -19.35
C PRO A 2 -17.75 19.59 -20.13
N ASP A 3 -17.30 20.01 -21.32
CA ASP A 3 -16.29 19.30 -22.09
C ASP A 3 -14.91 19.67 -21.55
N TYR A 4 -14.31 18.76 -20.78
CA TYR A 4 -12.93 18.90 -20.33
C TYR A 4 -11.99 18.17 -21.29
N THR A 5 -10.99 18.90 -21.79
CA THR A 5 -9.82 18.32 -22.46
C THR A 5 -8.75 18.03 -21.41
N PHE A 6 -8.37 16.76 -21.28
CA PHE A 6 -7.28 16.35 -20.40
C PHE A 6 -6.00 16.13 -21.21
N GLU A 7 -4.87 16.62 -20.69
CA GLU A 7 -3.55 16.28 -21.20
C GLU A 7 -2.90 15.24 -20.32
N LEU A 8 -2.39 14.16 -20.93
CA LEU A 8 -1.63 13.13 -20.25
C LEU A 8 -0.15 13.49 -20.29
N ILE A 9 0.45 13.73 -19.12
CA ILE A 9 1.87 14.10 -19.01
C ILE A 9 2.66 12.93 -18.40
N ASN A 10 3.70 12.49 -19.10
CA ASN A 10 4.67 11.54 -18.55
C ASN A 10 5.80 12.30 -17.83
N THR A 11 5.77 12.30 -16.50
CA THR A 11 6.76 12.98 -15.65
C THR A 11 8.18 12.40 -15.77
N ALA A 12 8.33 11.17 -16.27
CA ALA A 12 9.64 10.56 -16.50
C ALA A 12 10.48 11.32 -17.54
N ASN A 13 9.85 12.05 -18.45
CA ASN A 13 10.51 12.78 -19.53
C ASN A 13 11.07 14.14 -19.10
N TYR A 14 10.82 14.55 -17.86
CA TYR A 14 11.22 15.85 -17.34
C TYR A 14 12.32 15.70 -16.31
N SER A 15 13.30 16.60 -16.33
CA SER A 15 14.32 16.69 -15.29
C SER A 15 13.75 17.34 -14.03
N ASP A 16 14.38 17.07 -12.87
CA ASP A 16 13.83 17.50 -11.58
C ASP A 16 13.76 19.03 -11.43
N ASP A 17 14.66 19.76 -12.11
CA ASP A 17 14.71 21.22 -12.16
C ASP A 17 13.60 21.85 -13.01
N GLN A 18 12.92 21.05 -13.85
CA GLN A 18 11.75 21.48 -14.61
C GLN A 18 10.47 21.51 -13.77
N PHE A 19 10.43 20.81 -12.64
CA PHE A 19 9.33 20.93 -11.67
C PHE A 19 9.52 22.23 -10.86
N LYS A 20 8.93 23.31 -11.36
CA LYS A 20 8.98 24.65 -10.76
C LYS A 20 7.64 25.01 -10.11
N GLY A 21 7.66 26.02 -9.24
CA GLY A 21 6.46 26.55 -8.60
C GLY A 21 6.32 26.11 -7.14
N ASN A 22 5.07 25.88 -6.71
CA ASN A 22 4.75 25.53 -5.33
C ASN A 22 5.45 24.22 -4.91
N VAL A 23 6.01 24.20 -3.69
CA VAL A 23 6.81 23.08 -3.16
C VAL A 23 5.98 21.80 -3.07
N ILE A 24 4.71 21.87 -2.68
CA ILE A 24 3.78 20.72 -2.63
C ILE A 24 3.65 20.08 -4.01
N LEU A 25 3.40 20.90 -5.05
CA LEU A 25 3.24 20.42 -6.42
C LEU A 25 4.53 19.78 -6.93
N ARG A 26 5.67 20.43 -6.69
CA ARG A 26 6.99 19.93 -7.07
C ARG A 26 7.27 18.58 -6.41
N VAL A 27 7.09 18.48 -5.10
CA VAL A 27 7.31 17.25 -4.34
C VAL A 27 6.35 16.15 -4.78
N SER A 28 5.08 16.48 -5.04
CA SER A 28 4.09 15.52 -5.53
C SER A 28 4.50 14.91 -6.87
N LEU A 29 4.87 15.74 -7.84
CA LEU A 29 5.25 15.27 -9.18
C LEU A 29 6.55 14.46 -9.15
N MET A 30 7.53 14.88 -8.36
CA MET A 30 8.77 14.14 -8.17
C MET A 30 8.54 12.81 -7.43
N ALA A 31 7.69 12.77 -6.41
CA ALA A 31 7.33 11.54 -5.71
C ALA A 31 6.65 10.55 -6.66
N LEU A 32 5.71 11.02 -7.49
CA LEU A 32 5.06 10.20 -8.52
C LEU A 32 6.07 9.66 -9.53
N LYS A 33 6.98 10.51 -10.03
CA LYS A 33 8.05 10.14 -10.97
C LYS A 33 8.96 9.07 -10.38
N HIS A 34 9.57 9.35 -9.23
CA HIS A 34 10.63 8.50 -8.68
C HIS A 34 10.10 7.21 -8.06
N PHE A 35 8.81 7.12 -7.71
CA PHE A 35 8.19 5.88 -7.22
C PHE A 35 8.41 4.69 -8.15
N PHE A 36 8.43 4.94 -9.47
CA PHE A 36 8.62 3.91 -10.50
C PHE A 36 10.07 3.79 -10.97
N MET A 37 10.98 4.63 -10.47
CA MET A 37 12.38 4.68 -10.90
C MET A 37 13.30 3.94 -9.94
N ASN A 38 14.49 3.56 -10.42
CA ASN A 38 15.48 2.85 -9.61
C ASN A 38 16.20 3.74 -8.59
N ASP A 39 16.02 5.07 -8.67
CA ASP A 39 16.61 6.09 -7.80
C ASP A 39 15.71 6.51 -6.63
N PHE A 40 14.59 5.81 -6.41
CA PHE A 40 13.66 6.11 -5.33
C PHE A 40 14.33 6.28 -3.96
N GLU A 41 15.27 5.40 -3.62
CA GLU A 41 15.99 5.42 -2.34
C GLU A 41 16.84 6.67 -2.14
N THR A 42 17.42 7.20 -3.22
CA THR A 42 18.25 8.40 -3.14
C THR A 42 17.41 9.67 -3.18
N LYS A 43 16.25 9.64 -3.84
CA LYS A 43 15.41 10.83 -4.07
C LYS A 43 14.39 11.11 -2.97
N VAL A 44 13.87 10.08 -2.30
CA VAL A 44 12.90 10.27 -1.21
C VAL A 44 13.47 11.11 -0.05
N PRO A 45 14.72 10.92 0.41
CA PRO A 45 15.31 11.79 1.42
C PRO A 45 15.32 13.27 0.99
N ASP A 46 15.72 13.56 -0.25
CA ASP A 46 15.72 14.93 -0.79
C ASP A 46 14.32 15.55 -0.79
N LEU A 47 13.30 14.76 -1.18
CA LEU A 47 11.91 15.20 -1.18
C LEU A 47 11.38 15.50 0.22
N LEU A 48 11.76 14.70 1.22
CA LEU A 48 11.38 14.91 2.61
C LEU A 48 12.05 16.16 3.18
N CYS A 49 13.32 16.41 2.84
CA CYS A 49 14.01 17.65 3.23
C CYS A 49 13.33 18.89 2.62
N LEU A 50 12.96 18.86 1.34
CA LEU A 50 12.21 19.96 0.70
C LEU A 50 10.87 20.24 1.39
N LEU A 51 10.22 19.21 1.93
CA LEU A 51 8.98 19.37 2.70
C LEU A 51 9.21 19.88 4.12
N ALA A 52 10.28 19.45 4.77
CA ALA A 52 10.62 19.95 6.10
C ALA A 52 10.79 21.47 6.07
N ASP A 53 11.49 22.00 5.05
CA ASP A 53 11.66 23.44 4.83
C ASP A 53 10.32 24.19 4.65
N LEU A 54 9.30 23.53 4.07
CA LEU A 54 7.97 24.10 3.86
C LEU A 54 7.11 24.07 5.13
N ILE A 55 7.10 22.94 5.84
CA ILE A 55 6.28 22.74 7.05
C ILE A 55 6.79 23.62 8.20
N ASP A 56 8.08 23.98 8.20
CA ASP A 56 8.59 25.02 9.10
C ASP A 56 7.96 26.40 8.88
N GLN A 57 7.29 26.62 7.75
CA GLN A 57 6.69 27.90 7.36
C GLN A 57 5.16 27.89 7.41
N ILE A 58 4.51 26.72 7.51
CA ILE A 58 3.05 26.58 7.38
C ILE A 58 2.51 25.55 8.38
N ASP A 59 1.76 26.00 9.39
CA ASP A 59 1.20 25.17 10.46
C ASP A 59 0.10 24.17 10.01
N SER A 60 -0.37 24.23 8.76
CA SER A 60 -1.67 23.65 8.34
C SER A 60 -1.64 22.50 7.32
N GLU A 61 -0.47 22.02 6.86
CA GLU A 61 -0.40 21.10 5.71
C GLU A 61 -0.20 19.61 6.05
N ILE A 62 -0.53 19.21 7.28
CA ILE A 62 -0.38 17.82 7.76
C ILE A 62 -1.13 16.81 6.86
N GLY A 63 -2.31 17.18 6.35
CA GLY A 63 -3.09 16.30 5.47
C GLY A 63 -2.39 15.98 4.13
N PHE A 64 -1.61 16.90 3.57
CA PHE A 64 -0.82 16.60 2.38
C PHE A 64 0.30 15.61 2.69
N LEU A 65 1.00 15.84 3.81
CA LEU A 65 2.08 14.98 4.27
C LEU A 65 1.59 13.55 4.50
N GLU A 66 0.42 13.38 5.11
CA GLU A 66 -0.22 12.07 5.28
C GLU A 66 -0.43 11.33 3.96
N VAL A 67 -1.00 11.99 2.95
CA VAL A 67 -1.26 11.40 1.62
C VAL A 67 0.06 11.00 0.95
N LEU A 68 1.06 11.88 1.00
CA LEU A 68 2.37 11.61 0.41
C LEU A 68 3.05 10.42 1.11
N LEU A 69 3.04 10.38 2.44
CA LEU A 69 3.69 9.31 3.19
C LEU A 69 3.00 7.97 3.00
N ARG A 70 1.66 7.95 2.87
CA ARG A 70 0.91 6.74 2.47
C ARG A 70 1.35 6.26 1.08
N TYR A 71 1.48 7.18 0.12
CA TYR A 71 1.93 6.86 -1.23
C TYR A 71 3.36 6.29 -1.25
N LEU A 72 4.31 6.96 -0.61
CA LEU A 72 5.71 6.50 -0.51
C LEU A 72 5.81 5.15 0.22
N SER A 73 5.01 4.93 1.26
CA SER A 73 4.96 3.68 2.03
C SER A 73 4.41 2.49 1.24
N ALA A 74 3.66 2.73 0.16
CA ALA A 74 3.13 1.66 -0.69
C ALA A 74 4.23 0.97 -1.51
N ASN A 75 5.45 1.53 -1.56
CA ASN A 75 6.56 0.92 -2.27
C ASN A 75 6.99 -0.39 -1.58
N LYS A 76 6.72 -1.53 -2.21
CA LYS A 76 6.99 -2.87 -1.67
C LYS A 76 8.48 -3.18 -1.48
N LYS A 77 9.37 -2.44 -2.15
CA LYS A 77 10.83 -2.64 -2.06
C LYS A 77 11.41 -2.11 -0.75
N TYR A 78 10.79 -1.07 -0.17
CA TYR A 78 11.32 -0.37 1.00
C TYR A 78 10.43 -0.59 2.22
N SER A 79 11.05 -0.72 3.39
CA SER A 79 10.32 -0.97 4.63
C SER A 79 9.79 0.32 5.25
N LYS A 80 8.68 0.24 6.00
CA LYS A 80 8.18 1.38 6.81
C LYS A 80 9.25 1.93 7.76
N LYS A 81 10.11 1.07 8.32
CA LYS A 81 11.23 1.48 9.18
C LYS A 81 12.27 2.33 8.44
N TRP A 82 12.51 2.04 7.17
CA TRP A 82 13.41 2.85 6.35
C TRP A 82 12.81 4.24 6.13
N LEU A 83 11.53 4.33 5.79
CA LEU A 83 10.85 5.62 5.63
C LEU A 83 10.82 6.42 6.94
N GLN A 84 10.53 5.75 8.07
CA GLN A 84 10.56 6.35 9.40
C GLN A 84 11.91 7.01 9.72
N ARG A 85 13.03 6.33 9.45
CA ARG A 85 14.37 6.90 9.69
C ARG A 85 14.64 8.13 8.84
N ASN A 86 14.17 8.13 7.59
CA ASN A 86 14.33 9.30 6.71
C ASN A 86 13.45 10.47 7.15
N LEU A 87 12.26 10.19 7.68
CA LEU A 87 11.41 11.21 8.31
C LEU A 87 12.06 11.82 9.55
N GLU A 88 12.57 10.99 10.46
CA GLU A 88 13.30 11.44 11.65
C GLU A 88 14.52 12.28 11.26
N TYR A 89 15.25 11.88 10.22
CA TYR A 89 16.38 12.64 9.70
C TYR A 89 15.97 14.00 9.12
N ALA A 90 14.97 14.03 8.24
CA ALA A 90 14.55 15.24 7.53
C ALA A 90 13.88 16.26 8.45
N PHE A 91 13.01 15.80 9.36
CA PHE A 91 12.21 16.67 10.23
C PHE A 91 12.84 16.90 11.62
N LYS A 92 13.99 16.27 11.91
CA LYS A 92 14.73 16.39 13.17
C LYS A 92 13.80 16.30 14.38
N ASP A 93 13.74 17.36 15.18
CA ASP A 93 12.98 17.48 16.44
C ASP A 93 11.45 17.43 16.21
N LYS A 94 10.99 17.78 15.00
CA LYS A 94 9.58 17.70 14.60
C LYS A 94 9.19 16.34 14.00
N GLY A 95 10.17 15.45 13.77
CA GLY A 95 9.92 14.10 13.25
C GLY A 95 8.96 13.30 14.12
N GLY A 96 9.02 13.48 15.45
CA GLY A 96 8.08 12.84 16.39
C GLY A 96 6.63 13.31 16.21
N ASN A 97 6.41 14.61 15.96
CA ASN A 97 5.06 15.16 15.75
C ASN A 97 4.47 14.68 14.42
N VAL A 98 5.28 14.68 13.35
CA VAL A 98 4.91 14.13 12.04
C VAL A 98 4.60 12.63 12.13
N MET A 99 5.42 11.86 12.87
CA MET A 99 5.17 10.44 13.07
C MET A 99 3.91 10.18 13.88
N THR A 100 3.57 11.06 14.82
CA THR A 100 2.33 10.96 15.60
C THR A 100 1.11 11.20 14.70
N SER A 101 1.15 12.19 13.79
CA SER A 101 0.00 12.48 12.92
C SER A 101 -0.29 11.35 11.91
N ILE A 102 0.72 10.60 11.49
CA ILE A 102 0.54 9.47 10.57
C ILE A 102 0.42 8.10 11.26
N ALA A 103 0.54 8.04 12.60
CA ALA A 103 0.55 6.79 13.35
C ALA A 103 -0.76 6.02 13.18
N ASP A 104 -1.90 6.71 13.27
CA ASP A 104 -3.23 6.12 13.15
C ASP A 104 -3.43 5.43 11.80
N ILE A 105 -2.93 6.03 10.72
CA ILE A 105 -2.96 5.45 9.37
C ILE A 105 -2.22 4.10 9.33
N TRP A 106 -1.04 4.03 9.94
CA TRP A 106 -0.26 2.80 9.93
C TRP A 106 -0.82 1.74 10.86
N ILE A 107 -1.43 2.15 11.99
CA ILE A 107 -2.17 1.26 12.88
C ILE A 107 -3.34 0.65 12.13
N GLU A 108 -4.15 1.48 11.44
CA GLU A 108 -5.29 1.04 10.64
C GLU A 108 -4.87 0.05 9.54
N GLU A 109 -3.84 0.37 8.75
CA GLU A 109 -3.27 -0.58 7.78
C GLU A 109 -2.77 -1.88 8.44
N GLY A 110 -2.24 -1.77 9.66
CA GLY A 110 -1.77 -2.90 10.45
C GLY A 110 -2.93 -3.81 10.88
N ILE A 111 -4.03 -3.21 11.33
CA ILE A 111 -5.28 -3.89 11.70
C ILE A 111 -5.84 -4.61 10.48
N GLU A 112 -6.00 -3.92 9.34
CA GLU A 112 -6.54 -4.51 8.11
C GLU A 112 -5.71 -5.72 7.63
N LYS A 113 -4.37 -5.61 7.68
CA LYS A 113 -3.46 -6.72 7.37
C LYS A 113 -3.61 -7.86 8.38
N GLY A 114 -3.76 -7.53 9.66
CA GLY A 114 -3.98 -8.48 10.75
C GLY A 114 -5.26 -9.29 10.57
N GLU A 115 -6.37 -8.61 10.32
CA GLU A 115 -7.68 -9.22 10.06
C GLU A 115 -7.64 -10.14 8.84
N ARG A 116 -7.06 -9.67 7.73
CA ARG A 116 -6.90 -10.49 6.53
C ARG A 116 -6.07 -11.73 6.79
N LEU A 117 -4.97 -11.62 7.53
CA LEU A 117 -4.12 -12.76 7.88
C LEU A 117 -4.85 -13.73 8.82
N ALA A 118 -5.61 -13.22 9.77
CA ALA A 118 -6.42 -14.03 10.69
C ALA A 118 -7.49 -14.83 9.93
N ALA A 119 -8.23 -14.18 9.04
CA ALA A 119 -9.22 -14.83 8.18
C ALA A 119 -8.59 -15.96 7.34
N LYS A 120 -7.45 -15.69 6.66
CA LYS A 120 -6.71 -16.73 5.90
C LYS A 120 -6.30 -17.90 6.77
N LYS A 121 -5.73 -17.64 7.95
CA LYS A 121 -5.29 -18.70 8.88
C LYS A 121 -6.47 -19.54 9.37
N LEU A 122 -7.60 -18.91 9.66
CA LEU A 122 -8.80 -19.59 10.12
C LEU A 122 -9.33 -20.54 9.03
N ILE A 123 -9.55 -20.03 7.81
CA ILE A 123 -10.02 -20.84 6.68
C ILE A 123 -9.04 -21.95 6.34
N ALA A 124 -7.73 -21.66 6.31
CA ALA A 124 -6.72 -22.67 6.04
C ALA A 124 -6.75 -23.82 7.08
N LYS A 125 -6.92 -23.49 8.37
CA LYS A 125 -7.09 -24.50 9.43
C LYS A 125 -8.37 -25.31 9.27
N GLN A 126 -9.48 -24.67 8.93
CA GLN A 126 -10.76 -25.37 8.68
C GLN A 126 -10.63 -26.33 7.49
N MET A 127 -10.06 -25.89 6.37
CA MET A 127 -9.79 -26.70 5.20
C MET A 127 -8.86 -27.88 5.51
N ALA A 128 -7.77 -27.62 6.25
CA ALA A 128 -6.83 -28.66 6.67
C ALA A 128 -7.54 -29.76 7.47
N LYS A 129 -8.41 -29.37 8.40
CA LYS A 129 -9.17 -30.30 9.24
C LYS A 129 -10.26 -31.04 8.45
N LYS A 130 -11.03 -30.32 7.63
CA LYS A 130 -12.16 -30.88 6.87
C LYS A 130 -11.70 -31.87 5.79
N PHE A 131 -10.64 -31.55 5.07
CA PHE A 131 -10.15 -32.36 3.96
C PHE A 131 -8.95 -33.24 4.32
N ASN A 132 -8.48 -33.18 5.58
CA ASN A 132 -7.30 -33.89 6.05
C ASN A 132 -6.03 -33.58 5.22
N ILE A 133 -5.75 -32.30 5.00
CA ILE A 133 -4.63 -31.81 4.16
C ILE A 133 -3.68 -30.93 4.97
N ASN A 134 -2.39 -30.99 4.63
CA ASN A 134 -1.37 -30.17 5.25
C ASN A 134 -1.60 -28.66 5.02
N LEU A 135 -1.58 -27.88 6.10
CA LEU A 135 -1.75 -26.42 6.09
C LEU A 135 -0.79 -25.69 5.12
N LYS A 136 0.46 -26.18 4.97
CA LYS A 136 1.48 -25.61 4.08
C LYS A 136 1.05 -25.66 2.61
N ARG A 137 0.20 -26.60 2.22
CA ARG A 137 -0.35 -26.72 0.86
C ARG A 137 -1.50 -25.74 0.60
N ILE A 138 -2.20 -25.31 1.65
CA ILE A 138 -3.43 -24.51 1.55
C ILE A 138 -3.11 -23.01 1.57
N MET A 139 -2.22 -22.59 2.47
CA MET A 139 -1.92 -21.16 2.68
C MET A 139 -1.52 -20.41 1.38
N PRO A 140 -0.64 -20.95 0.51
CA PRO A 140 -0.27 -20.27 -0.73
C PRO A 140 -1.46 -20.03 -1.67
N CYS A 141 -2.45 -20.93 -1.66
CA CYS A 141 -3.63 -20.83 -2.52
C CYS A 141 -4.53 -19.66 -2.14
N LEU A 142 -4.55 -19.27 -0.84
CA LEU A 142 -5.36 -18.18 -0.29
C LEU A 142 -4.69 -16.81 -0.41
N ASN A 143 -3.37 -16.74 -0.64
CA ASN A 143 -2.63 -15.48 -0.71
C ASN A 143 -3.22 -14.43 -1.66
N PRO A 144 -3.64 -14.80 -2.89
CA PRO A 144 -4.19 -13.85 -3.85
C PRO A 144 -5.59 -13.32 -3.52
N LEU A 145 -6.32 -13.98 -2.61
CA LEU A 145 -7.71 -13.63 -2.30
C LEU A 145 -7.80 -12.40 -1.38
N ARG A 146 -8.82 -11.56 -1.61
CA ARG A 146 -9.16 -10.43 -0.73
C ARG A 146 -9.93 -10.94 0.50
N THR A 147 -10.06 -10.11 1.53
CA THR A 147 -10.73 -10.49 2.79
C THR A 147 -12.16 -11.00 2.54
N ASN A 148 -12.95 -10.30 1.73
CA ASN A 148 -14.32 -10.70 1.39
C ASN A 148 -14.36 -12.06 0.65
N ASP A 149 -13.43 -12.29 -0.29
CA ASP A 149 -13.35 -13.57 -1.00
C ASP A 149 -13.00 -14.72 -0.04
N ILE A 150 -12.23 -14.46 1.02
CA ILE A 150 -11.89 -15.46 2.05
C ILE A 150 -13.08 -15.76 2.95
N MET A 151 -13.85 -14.74 3.32
CA MET A 151 -15.08 -14.92 4.10
C MET A 151 -16.11 -15.72 3.31
N GLU A 152 -16.33 -15.35 2.06
CA GLU A 152 -17.24 -16.05 1.14
C GLU A 152 -16.81 -17.51 0.92
N LEU A 153 -15.51 -17.77 0.75
CA LEU A 153 -15.00 -19.14 0.70
C LEU A 153 -15.34 -19.93 1.97
N GLY A 154 -15.32 -19.29 3.15
CA GLY A 154 -15.69 -19.92 4.41
C GLY A 154 -17.13 -20.41 4.45
N GLU A 155 -18.06 -19.65 3.89
CA GLU A 155 -19.47 -20.03 3.78
C GLU A 155 -19.65 -21.23 2.86
N TYR A 156 -19.06 -21.18 1.66
CA TYR A 156 -19.16 -22.28 0.70
C TYR A 156 -18.38 -23.52 1.14
N LEU A 157 -17.37 -23.37 2.00
CA LEU A 157 -16.59 -24.48 2.52
C LEU A 157 -17.47 -25.54 3.17
N LEU A 158 -18.56 -25.13 3.82
CA LEU A 158 -19.48 -26.03 4.51
C LEU A 158 -20.15 -27.01 3.54
N ALA A 159 -20.50 -26.56 2.33
CA ALA A 159 -21.13 -27.37 1.29
C ALA A 159 -20.15 -28.21 0.45
N MET A 160 -18.85 -27.89 0.49
CA MET A 160 -17.83 -28.61 -0.27
C MET A 160 -17.47 -29.95 0.38
N ASN A 161 -17.33 -31.00 -0.45
CA ASN A 161 -17.00 -32.35 0.03
C ASN A 161 -15.52 -32.67 -0.09
N THR A 162 -14.83 -32.05 -1.05
CA THR A 162 -13.41 -32.31 -1.34
C THR A 162 -12.59 -31.03 -1.40
N PHE A 163 -11.28 -31.17 -1.24
CA PHE A 163 -10.36 -30.04 -1.45
C PHE A 163 -10.35 -29.55 -2.90
N ASP A 164 -10.65 -30.42 -3.86
CA ASP A 164 -10.69 -30.03 -5.27
C ASP A 164 -11.87 -29.09 -5.57
N ASP A 165 -13.00 -29.26 -4.87
CA ASP A 165 -14.12 -28.30 -4.92
C ASP A 165 -13.66 -26.90 -4.50
N ALA A 166 -12.96 -26.82 -3.35
CA ALA A 166 -12.41 -25.57 -2.85
C ALA A 166 -11.35 -24.99 -3.80
N ASN A 167 -10.48 -25.84 -4.35
CA ASN A 167 -9.43 -25.40 -5.26
C ASN A 167 -10.01 -24.88 -6.59
N ARG A 168 -11.08 -25.51 -7.12
CA ARG A 168 -11.82 -25.01 -8.28
C ARG A 168 -12.41 -23.62 -8.01
N TRP A 169 -13.08 -23.45 -6.88
CA TRP A 169 -13.64 -22.16 -6.47
C TRP A 169 -12.55 -21.07 -6.38
N ILE A 170 -11.44 -21.38 -5.68
CA ILE A 170 -10.31 -20.46 -5.51
C ILE A 170 -9.72 -20.05 -6.87
N ASN A 171 -9.56 -21.01 -7.80
CA ASN A 171 -9.01 -20.73 -9.12
C ASN A 171 -9.96 -19.90 -9.99
N ALA A 172 -11.27 -20.13 -9.91
CA ALA A 172 -12.26 -19.29 -10.58
C ALA A 172 -12.20 -17.85 -10.06
N ARG A 173 -12.14 -17.66 -8.74
CA ARG A 173 -12.04 -16.31 -8.14
C ARG A 173 -10.73 -15.60 -8.50
N LYS A 174 -9.60 -16.31 -8.53
CA LYS A 174 -8.32 -15.76 -9.02
C LYS A 174 -8.40 -15.25 -10.46
N LYS A 175 -9.10 -15.95 -11.34
CA LYS A 175 -9.31 -15.49 -12.73
C LYS A 175 -10.12 -14.20 -12.76
N GLN A 176 -11.19 -14.10 -11.96
CA GLN A 176 -11.98 -12.87 -11.86
C GLN A 176 -11.16 -11.69 -11.35
N ILE A 177 -10.35 -11.89 -10.30
CA ILE A 177 -9.46 -10.85 -9.77
C ILE A 177 -8.46 -10.39 -10.84
N LYS A 178 -7.89 -11.31 -11.64
CA LYS A 178 -6.97 -10.96 -12.73
C LYS A 178 -7.62 -10.22 -13.91
N MET A 179 -8.92 -10.38 -14.13
CA MET A 179 -9.64 -9.66 -15.20
C MET A 179 -10.07 -8.25 -14.76
N MET A 180 -10.10 -7.99 -13.44
CA MET A 180 -10.48 -6.71 -12.84
C MET A 180 -9.27 -5.82 -12.49
N ALA A 181 -8.05 -6.32 -12.69
CA ALA A 181 -6.79 -5.66 -12.37
C ALA A 181 -6.04 -5.27 -13.65
#